data_AF-A0A2I0M404-F1
#
_entry.id   AF-A0A2I0M404-F1
#
_cell.length_a   1.000
_cell.length_b   1.000
_cell.length_c   1.000
_cell.angle_alpha   90.00
_cell.angle_beta   90.00
_cell.angle_gamma   90.00
#
_symmetry.space_group_name_H-M   'P 1'
#
loop_
_entity.id
_entity.type
_entity.pdbx_description
1 polymer ?
#
loop_
_entity_poly.entity_id
_entity_poly.type
_entity_poly.pdbx_seq_one_letter_code
_entity_poly.pdbx_strand_id
1 'polypeptide(L)'
;MRWVKIPATGDVPGGRASHAAAVFKEHVYIFGGIGPDGALDTTYKYHTGTQQWTLLRFDAPLPAGRLDHAMCIIPWRVSKSGDTGAVTQEEGDEASTLQRQGEEGHAGDAVLHLLFVFGGMDVRGQIYRDCVVSLVE
;
A
#
# COMPACT_ATOMS: atom_id res chain seq x y z
N MET A 1 25.35 9.45 -19.44
CA MET A 1 24.73 8.74 -18.29
C MET A 1 25.83 7.96 -17.57
N ARG A 2 25.83 7.91 -16.23
CA ARG A 2 26.80 7.13 -15.45
C ARG A 2 26.11 6.43 -14.29
N TRP A 3 26.58 5.24 -13.95
CA TRP A 3 26.17 4.56 -12.74
C TRP A 3 26.87 5.18 -11.52
N VAL A 4 26.12 5.39 -10.44
CA VAL A 4 26.64 5.88 -9.17
C VAL A 4 26.12 4.98 -8.06
N LYS A 5 27.03 4.52 -7.19
CA LYS A 5 26.65 3.81 -5.97
C LYS A 5 26.13 4.84 -4.97
N ILE A 6 24.88 4.69 -4.56
CA ILE A 6 24.27 5.52 -3.52
C ILE A 6 24.66 4.99 -2.12
N PRO A 7 24.69 5.84 -1.09
CA PRO A 7 24.86 5.41 0.29
C PRO A 7 23.80 4.40 0.73
N ALA A 8 24.23 3.41 1.51
CA ALA A 8 23.36 2.45 2.15
C ALA A 8 23.60 2.57 3.66
N THR A 9 22.76 3.35 4.33
CA THR A 9 22.83 3.58 5.78
C THR A 9 21.50 3.23 6.43
N GLY A 10 21.44 3.15 7.76
CA GLY A 10 20.26 2.71 8.50
C GLY A 10 20.10 1.19 8.50
N ASP A 11 18.86 0.71 8.40
CA ASP A 11 18.53 -0.72 8.36
C ASP A 11 18.79 -1.27 6.95
N VAL A 12 20.06 -1.41 6.58
CA VAL A 12 20.44 -1.82 5.22
C VAL A 12 19.94 -3.25 4.92
N PRO A 13 19.13 -3.46 3.88
CA PRO A 13 18.65 -4.79 3.53
C PRO A 13 19.82 -5.71 3.15
N GLY A 14 19.79 -6.96 3.61
CA GLY A 14 20.67 -8.01 3.08
C GLY A 14 20.50 -8.19 1.57
N GLY A 15 21.56 -8.68 0.91
CA GLY A 15 21.56 -8.97 -0.52
C GLY A 15 20.42 -9.93 -0.89
N ARG A 16 19.66 -9.59 -1.93
CA ARG A 16 18.46 -10.32 -2.34
C ARG A 16 18.24 -10.28 -3.84
N ALA A 17 17.60 -11.31 -4.40
CA ALA A 17 17.15 -11.38 -5.80
C ALA A 17 15.62 -11.55 -5.88
N SER A 18 15.03 -11.36 -7.06
CA SER A 18 13.60 -11.58 -7.32
C SER A 18 12.62 -10.88 -6.35
N HIS A 19 13.05 -9.76 -5.77
CA HIS A 19 12.19 -8.89 -4.96
C HIS A 19 11.40 -7.95 -5.89
N ALA A 20 10.25 -7.49 -5.42
CA ALA A 20 9.53 -6.42 -6.11
C ALA A 20 9.85 -5.06 -5.47
N ALA A 21 9.78 -4.00 -6.28
CA ALA A 21 9.99 -2.62 -5.83
C ALA A 21 8.88 -1.69 -6.33
N ALA A 22 8.52 -0.69 -5.54
CA ALA A 22 7.57 0.36 -5.90
C ALA A 22 8.03 1.70 -5.31
N VAL A 23 7.71 2.80 -5.98
CA VAL A 23 8.13 4.14 -5.56
C VAL A 23 6.90 4.96 -5.18
N PHE A 24 6.98 5.65 -4.04
CA PHE A 24 5.99 6.62 -3.63
C PHE A 24 6.64 7.78 -2.89
N LYS A 25 6.34 9.01 -3.31
CA LYS A 25 7.01 10.23 -2.83
C LYS A 25 8.54 10.08 -2.90
N GLU A 26 9.24 10.36 -1.80
CA GLU A 26 10.69 10.26 -1.67
C GLU A 26 11.16 8.87 -1.21
N HIS A 27 10.31 7.84 -1.33
CA HIS A 27 10.62 6.50 -0.83
C HIS A 27 10.60 5.45 -1.94
N VAL A 28 11.62 4.60 -1.93
CA VAL A 28 11.64 3.34 -2.69
C VAL A 28 11.33 2.20 -1.72
N TYR A 29 10.24 1.49 -1.97
CA TYR A 29 9.81 0.33 -1.19
C TYR A 29 10.28 -0.96 -1.87
N ILE A 30 10.75 -1.92 -1.08
CA ILE A 30 11.04 -3.28 -1.54
C ILE A 30 10.36 -4.29 -0.64
N PHE A 31 9.85 -5.38 -1.22
CA PHE A 31 9.28 -6.49 -0.47
C PHE A 31 9.79 -7.84 -1.01
N GLY A 32 10.00 -8.76 -0.07
CA GLY A 32 10.34 -10.14 -0.33
C GLY A 32 11.62 -10.35 -1.13
N GLY A 33 11.56 -11.29 -2.08
CA GLY A 33 12.68 -11.82 -2.82
C GLY A 33 13.29 -13.06 -2.16
N ILE A 34 14.49 -13.42 -2.60
CA ILE A 34 15.26 -14.56 -2.07
C ILE A 34 16.61 -14.08 -1.55
N GLY A 35 16.95 -14.49 -0.33
CA GLY A 35 18.25 -14.30 0.30
C GLY A 35 18.96 -15.64 0.54
N PRO A 36 20.10 -15.65 1.25
CA PRO A 36 20.84 -16.87 1.56
C PRO A 36 20.01 -17.95 2.28
N ASP A 37 19.07 -17.53 3.12
CA ASP A 37 18.24 -18.42 3.95
C ASP A 37 16.87 -18.76 3.32
N GLY A 38 16.65 -18.35 2.06
CA GLY A 38 15.44 -18.65 1.30
C GLY A 38 14.56 -17.43 1.03
N ALA A 39 13.24 -17.68 0.87
CA ALA A 39 12.28 -16.64 0.54
C ALA A 39 12.12 -15.65 1.70
N LEU A 40 12.14 -14.36 1.39
CA LEU A 40 12.07 -13.27 2.34
C LEU A 40 10.63 -12.74 2.43
N ASP A 41 10.23 -12.32 3.62
CA ASP A 41 8.96 -11.65 3.95
C ASP A 41 9.17 -10.21 4.46
N THR A 42 10.40 -9.71 4.37
CA THR A 42 10.76 -8.39 4.88
C THR A 42 10.39 -7.28 3.91
N THR A 43 9.91 -6.16 4.45
CA THR A 43 9.69 -4.91 3.69
C THR A 43 10.66 -3.84 4.16
N TYR A 44 11.33 -3.16 3.23
CA TYR A 44 12.16 -2.01 3.53
C TYR A 44 11.71 -0.80 2.72
N LYS A 45 11.97 0.40 3.24
CA LYS A 45 11.89 1.63 2.47
C LYS A 45 13.21 2.38 2.49
N TYR A 46 13.58 2.98 1.37
CA TYR A 46 14.73 3.86 1.23
C TYR A 46 14.27 5.29 1.00
N HIS A 47 14.65 6.20 1.88
CA HIS A 47 14.36 7.62 1.70
C HIS A 47 15.43 8.26 0.81
N THR A 48 15.04 8.82 -0.33
CA THR A 48 15.97 9.34 -1.35
C THR A 48 16.67 10.64 -0.92
N GLY A 49 15.99 11.50 -0.16
CA GLY A 49 16.58 12.71 0.44
C GLY A 49 17.65 12.43 1.51
N THR A 50 17.31 11.65 2.55
CA THR A 50 18.23 11.32 3.65
C THR A 50 19.20 10.18 3.34
N GLN A 51 18.94 9.41 2.27
CA GLN A 51 19.74 8.27 1.83
C GLN A 51 19.85 7.17 2.90
N GLN A 52 18.73 6.91 3.59
CA GLN A 52 18.63 5.92 4.66
C GLN A 52 17.59 4.84 4.34
N TRP A 53 17.95 3.60 4.64
CA TRP A 53 17.03 2.47 4.68
C TRP A 53 16.37 2.36 6.05
N THR A 54 15.13 1.92 6.05
CA THR A 54 14.35 1.60 7.24
C THR A 54 13.65 0.27 7.04
N LEU A 55 13.76 -0.62 8.02
CA LEU A 55 13.01 -1.87 8.06
C LEU A 55 11.59 -1.57 8.55
N LEU A 56 10.59 -1.89 7.75
CA LEU A 56 9.20 -1.73 8.14
C LEU A 56 8.75 -2.92 9.00
N ARG A 57 8.02 -2.62 10.07
CA ARG A 57 7.44 -3.60 10.98
C ARG A 57 5.92 -3.51 10.85
N PHE A 58 5.27 -4.67 10.76
CA PHE A 58 3.82 -4.79 10.65
C PHE A 58 3.30 -5.72 11.75
N ASP A 59 2.05 -5.54 12.13
CA ASP A 59 1.35 -6.47 13.01
C ASP A 59 0.94 -7.74 12.26
N ALA A 60 0.83 -8.85 12.99
CA ALA A 60 0.42 -10.13 12.42
C ALA A 60 -1.07 -10.14 12.03
N PRO A 61 -1.48 -10.93 11.01
CA PRO A 61 -0.66 -11.88 10.25
C PRO A 61 0.16 -11.22 9.13
N LEU A 62 1.41 -11.67 8.97
CA LEU A 62 2.30 -11.22 7.90
C LEU A 62 2.15 -12.11 6.65
N PRO A 63 2.31 -11.55 5.43
CA PRO A 63 2.39 -12.36 4.23
C PRO A 63 3.59 -13.32 4.31
N ALA A 64 3.42 -14.54 3.82
CA ALA A 64 4.53 -15.49 3.69
C ALA A 64 5.63 -14.94 2.78
N GLY A 65 6.87 -15.32 3.08
CA GLY A 65 8.04 -14.93 2.30
C GLY A 65 7.93 -15.43 0.86
N ARG A 66 8.19 -14.54 -0.10
CA ARG A 66 7.92 -14.81 -1.51
C ARG A 66 8.86 -14.08 -2.45
N LEU A 67 9.15 -14.71 -3.57
CA LEU A 67 9.90 -14.19 -4.70
C LEU A 67 9.05 -14.21 -5.97
N ASP A 68 9.48 -13.53 -7.03
CA ASP A 68 8.83 -13.48 -8.35
C ASP A 68 7.36 -13.02 -8.31
N HIS A 69 7.03 -12.12 -7.39
CA HIS A 69 5.71 -11.50 -7.25
C HIS A 69 5.66 -10.12 -7.92
N ALA A 70 4.44 -9.62 -8.16
CA ALA A 70 4.22 -8.24 -8.60
C ALA A 70 3.95 -7.33 -7.40
N MET A 71 4.36 -6.07 -7.49
CA MET A 71 4.06 -5.03 -6.51
C MET A 71 3.74 -3.70 -7.19
N CYS A 72 2.74 -2.98 -6.70
CA CYS A 72 2.40 -1.63 -7.16
C CYS A 72 1.81 -0.79 -6.03
N ILE A 73 1.81 0.54 -6.21
CA ILE A 73 1.16 1.48 -5.30
C ILE A 73 0.05 2.20 -6.07
N ILE A 74 -1.16 2.21 -5.54
CA ILE A 74 -2.31 2.90 -6.14
C ILE A 74 -2.95 3.90 -5.15
N PRO A 75 -3.38 5.08 -5.62
CA PRO A 75 -4.21 5.97 -4.81
C PRO A 75 -5.62 5.40 -4.65
N TRP A 76 -6.17 5.46 -3.45
CA TRP A 76 -7.50 4.98 -3.11
C TRP A 76 -8.31 6.11 -2.44
N ARG A 77 -9.38 6.55 -3.11
CA ARG A 77 -10.26 7.59 -2.57
C ARG A 77 -11.25 6.95 -1.60
N VAL A 78 -11.25 7.43 -0.37
CA VAL A 78 -12.25 7.02 0.63
C VAL A 78 -13.37 8.03 0.62
N SER A 79 -14.43 7.74 -0.12
CA SER A 79 -15.68 8.49 0.02
C SER A 79 -16.29 8.11 1.37
N LYS A 80 -16.70 9.10 2.15
CA LYS A 80 -17.57 8.84 3.31
C LYS A 80 -18.86 8.26 2.75
N SER A 81 -19.08 6.96 2.89
CA SER A 81 -20.38 6.38 2.56
C SER A 81 -21.40 7.03 3.49
N GLY A 82 -22.23 7.92 2.95
CA GLY A 82 -23.51 8.22 3.53
C GLY A 82 -24.25 6.90 3.66
N ASP A 83 -24.67 6.60 4.87
CA ASP A 83 -25.55 5.51 5.25
C ASP A 83 -26.67 5.37 4.19
N THR A 84 -26.57 4.39 3.28
CA THR A 84 -27.73 4.01 2.47
C THR A 84 -28.62 3.15 3.37
N GLY A 85 -29.33 3.83 4.27
CA GLY A 85 -30.55 3.31 4.86
C GLY A 85 -31.43 2.80 3.73
N ALA A 86 -31.86 1.54 3.85
CA ALA A 86 -32.83 0.95 2.95
C ALA A 86 -34.08 1.83 2.92
N VAL A 87 -34.30 2.54 1.80
CA VAL A 87 -35.54 3.27 1.57
C VAL A 87 -36.54 2.27 1.02
N THR A 88 -37.44 1.78 1.89
CA THR A 88 -38.74 1.26 1.46
C THR A 88 -39.53 2.42 0.89
N GLN A 89 -39.91 2.30 -0.38
CA GLN A 89 -40.72 3.25 -1.10
C GLN A 89 -42.18 3.17 -0.62
N GLU A 90 -42.70 4.23 0.00
CA GLU A 90 -44.13 4.54 0.00
C GLU A 90 -44.34 6.05 -0.22
N GLU A 91 -45.32 6.36 -1.06
CA GLU A 91 -45.68 7.68 -1.60
C GLU A 91 -46.47 8.55 -0.61
N GLY A 92 -46.42 9.88 -0.74
CA GLY A 92 -47.45 10.78 -0.18
C GLY A 92 -47.07 12.24 0.10
N ASP A 93 -47.37 13.10 -0.88
CA ASP A 93 -48.00 14.44 -0.81
C ASP A 93 -47.38 15.72 -0.16
N GLU A 94 -47.36 16.77 -1.00
CA GLU A 94 -47.46 18.24 -0.86
C GLU A 94 -46.73 19.10 0.23
N ALA A 95 -46.10 20.17 -0.32
CA ALA A 95 -45.99 21.56 0.16
C ALA A 95 -44.90 22.04 1.16
N SER A 96 -43.92 22.73 0.57
CA SER A 96 -43.43 24.09 0.91
C SER A 96 -42.37 24.34 2.01
N THR A 97 -41.40 25.17 1.60
CA THR A 97 -40.71 26.24 2.35
C THR A 97 -39.36 25.97 3.06
N LEU A 98 -38.44 26.90 2.75
CA LEU A 98 -37.27 27.41 3.48
C LEU A 98 -35.88 26.82 3.19
N GLN A 99 -35.13 27.66 2.48
CA GLN A 99 -33.68 27.76 2.47
C GLN A 99 -33.08 27.62 3.88
N ARG A 100 -32.12 26.72 4.03
CA ARG A 100 -30.99 26.90 4.95
C ARG A 100 -29.71 26.77 4.16
N GLN A 101 -29.06 27.91 3.95
CA GLN A 101 -27.61 27.95 3.71
C GLN A 101 -26.95 27.29 4.92
N GLY A 102 -26.52 26.05 4.72
CA GLY A 102 -25.49 25.42 5.54
C GLY A 102 -24.19 25.54 4.79
N GLU A 103 -23.24 26.30 5.34
CA GLU A 103 -21.84 26.23 4.96
C GLU A 103 -21.33 24.81 5.27
N GLU A 104 -21.52 23.88 4.33
CA GLU A 104 -20.87 22.58 4.40
C GLU A 104 -19.43 22.76 3.96
N GLY A 105 -18.55 22.94 4.96
CA GLY A 105 -17.12 22.84 4.77
C GLY A 105 -16.80 21.58 3.96
N HIS A 106 -16.15 21.77 2.82
CA HIS A 106 -15.70 20.72 1.92
C HIS A 106 -14.72 19.81 2.69
N ALA A 107 -15.23 18.81 3.39
CA ALA A 107 -14.44 17.76 4.02
C ALA A 107 -13.87 16.92 2.87
N GLY A 108 -12.72 17.34 2.35
CA GLY A 108 -12.10 16.76 1.17
C GLY A 108 -11.96 15.24 1.27
N ASP A 109 -12.26 14.56 0.17
CA ASP A 109 -12.02 13.12 0.02
C ASP A 109 -10.59 12.78 0.48
N ALA A 110 -10.48 11.93 1.50
CA ALA A 110 -9.18 11.43 1.92
C ALA A 110 -8.64 10.47 0.86
N VAL A 111 -7.42 10.70 0.40
CA VAL A 111 -6.72 9.80 -0.54
C VAL A 111 -5.69 8.99 0.24
N LEU A 112 -5.96 7.69 0.36
CA LEU A 112 -5.00 6.71 0.86
C LEU A 112 -4.10 6.24 -0.28
N HIS A 113 -2.92 5.73 0.03
CA HIS A 113 -2.06 5.07 -0.95
C HIS A 113 -1.84 3.64 -0.51
N LEU A 114 -2.21 2.71 -1.38
CA LEU A 114 -2.24 1.28 -1.09
C LEU A 114 -1.14 0.58 -1.87
N LEU A 115 -0.23 -0.09 -1.16
CA LEU A 115 0.80 -0.95 -1.72
C LEU A 115 0.24 -2.36 -1.83
N PHE A 116 0.03 -2.83 -3.06
CA PHE A 116 -0.44 -4.16 -3.37
C PHE A 116 0.71 -5.09 -3.71
N VAL A 117 0.64 -6.32 -3.24
CA VAL A 117 1.48 -7.43 -3.67
C VAL A 117 0.59 -8.57 -4.13
N PHE A 118 0.84 -9.08 -5.33
CA PHE A 118 0.09 -10.21 -5.88
C PHE A 118 1.03 -11.35 -6.29
N GLY A 119 0.64 -12.56 -5.93
CA GLY A 119 1.26 -13.79 -6.42
C GLY A 119 2.65 -14.06 -5.83
N GLY A 120 3.53 -14.60 -6.66
CA GLY A 120 4.87 -15.07 -6.29
C GLY A 120 4.89 -16.52 -5.82
N MET A 121 6.05 -16.96 -5.36
CA MET A 121 6.25 -18.32 -4.85
C MET A 121 7.29 -18.36 -3.73
N ASP A 122 7.33 -19.45 -2.96
CA ASP A 122 8.43 -19.75 -2.05
C ASP A 122 9.49 -20.65 -2.69
N VAL A 123 10.58 -20.90 -1.97
CA VAL A 123 11.69 -21.77 -2.43
C VAL A 123 11.33 -23.27 -2.49
N ARG A 124 10.18 -23.66 -1.95
CA ARG A 124 9.65 -25.04 -2.01
C ARG A 124 8.69 -25.24 -3.17
N GLY A 125 8.46 -24.22 -3.99
CA GLY A 125 7.55 -24.28 -5.12
C GLY A 125 6.09 -24.02 -4.77
N GLN A 126 5.79 -23.56 -3.54
CA GLN A 126 4.44 -23.10 -3.22
C GLN A 126 4.16 -21.81 -3.97
N ILE A 127 3.21 -21.85 -4.90
CA ILE A 127 2.75 -20.67 -5.64
C ILE A 127 1.65 -19.99 -4.85
N TYR A 128 1.82 -18.70 -4.61
CA TYR A 128 0.83 -17.84 -4.01
C TYR A 128 -0.09 -17.27 -5.10
N ARG A 129 -1.39 -17.21 -4.79
CA ARG A 129 -2.44 -16.65 -5.66
C ARG A 129 -3.26 -15.55 -4.98
N ASP A 130 -2.80 -15.14 -3.80
CA ASP A 130 -3.40 -14.11 -2.99
C ASP A 130 -2.95 -12.71 -3.44
N CYS A 131 -3.73 -11.72 -3.04
CA CYS A 131 -3.40 -10.31 -3.15
C CYS A 131 -3.38 -9.74 -1.73
N VAL A 132 -2.24 -9.20 -1.30
CA VAL A 132 -2.10 -8.56 0.01
C VAL A 132 -1.88 -7.07 -0.19
N VAL A 133 -2.33 -6.27 0.78
CA VAL A 133 -2.30 -4.81 0.70
C VAL A 133 -1.80 -4.21 2.01
N SER A 134 -1.03 -3.14 1.91
CA SER A 134 -0.64 -2.31 3.04
C SER A 134 -0.84 -0.83 2.72
N LEU A 135 -1.01 -0.02 3.76
CA LEU A 135 -1.03 1.44 3.63
C LEU A 135 0.41 1.96 3.54
N VAL A 136 0.66 2.92 2.65
CA VAL A 136 1.93 3.65 2.58
C VAL A 136 1.70 5.15 2.78
N GLU A 137 2.64 5.78 3.47
CA GLU A 137 2.63 7.21 3.84
C GLU A 137 3.83 7.96 3.27
#